data_AF-A0A4R2NV45-F1
#
_entry.id   AF-A0A4R2NV45-F1
#
_cell.length_a   1.000
_cell.length_b   1.000
_cell.length_c   1.000
_cell.angle_alpha   90.00
_cell.angle_beta   90.00
_cell.angle_gamma   90.00
#
_symmetry.space_group_name_H-M   'P 1'
#
loop_
_entity.id
_entity.type
_entity.pdbx_description
1 polymer ?
#
loop_
_entity_poly.entity_id
_entity_poly.type
_entity_poly.pdbx_seq_one_letter_code
_entity_poly.pdbx_strand_id
1 'polypeptide(L)'
;MGHVSTGAKEEEAMKAETFLPDDYRPAEDEPFMNDRQLEYFRRKLIALKTEVLDESRSTLEGLQDGGRNIPDIADRASEETDRALELRIRDRQRKLISKIDAALRRIDEGEYGYCQETGEPISLKRLDARPTTTLSLEAQERHERRERVHRDD
;
A
#
# COMPACT_ATOMS: atom_id res chain seq x y z
N MET A 1 -22.43 -33.17 -33.77
CA MET A 1 -23.06 -32.28 -32.78
C MET A 1 -22.80 -32.84 -31.40
N GLY A 2 -22.25 -32.03 -30.48
CA GLY A 2 -22.04 -32.40 -29.07
C GLY A 2 -20.57 -32.43 -28.65
N HIS A 3 -19.92 -31.28 -28.53
CA HIS A 3 -18.77 -31.13 -27.64
C HIS A 3 -19.28 -30.57 -26.33
N VAL A 4 -19.10 -31.36 -25.27
CA VAL A 4 -19.43 -31.03 -23.90
C VAL A 4 -18.24 -30.24 -23.33
N SER A 5 -18.35 -28.92 -23.34
CA SER A 5 -17.43 -28.02 -22.63
C SER A 5 -18.03 -27.69 -21.27
N THR A 6 -17.84 -28.59 -20.31
CA THR A 6 -18.12 -28.35 -18.89
C THR A 6 -16.78 -28.15 -18.20
N GLY A 7 -16.32 -26.90 -18.13
CA GLY A 7 -15.01 -26.60 -17.53
C GLY A 7 -14.83 -25.14 -17.10
N ALA A 8 -15.91 -24.41 -16.87
CA ALA A 8 -15.86 -22.98 -16.54
C ALA A 8 -16.68 -22.59 -15.30
N LYS A 9 -16.94 -23.54 -14.39
CA LYS A 9 -17.80 -23.28 -13.21
C LYS A 9 -17.20 -23.65 -11.85
N GLU A 10 -15.91 -23.97 -11.77
CA GLU A 10 -15.28 -24.35 -10.50
C GLU A 10 -14.42 -23.26 -9.85
N GLU A 11 -14.07 -22.16 -10.55
CA GLU A 11 -13.23 -21.09 -9.98
C GLU A 11 -14.00 -19.95 -9.29
N GLU A 12 -15.33 -19.89 -9.44
CA GLU A 12 -16.14 -18.76 -8.94
C GLU A 12 -16.58 -18.88 -7.47
N ALA A 13 -16.11 -19.92 -6.75
CA ALA A 13 -16.65 -20.30 -5.45
C ALA A 13 -15.59 -20.54 -4.36
N MET A 14 -14.71 -19.57 -4.07
CA MET A 14 -14.01 -19.57 -2.78
C MET A 14 -13.44 -18.19 -2.38
N LYS A 15 -14.29 -17.31 -1.85
CA LYS A 15 -13.85 -16.39 -0.77
C LYS A 15 -14.50 -16.85 0.52
N ALA A 16 -14.19 -18.09 0.91
CA ALA A 16 -14.40 -18.51 2.28
C ALA A 16 -13.56 -17.57 3.16
N GLU A 17 -14.18 -16.98 4.17
CA GLU A 17 -13.50 -16.20 5.20
C GLU A 17 -12.33 -17.03 5.74
N THR A 18 -11.12 -16.76 5.27
CA THR A 18 -9.92 -17.42 5.77
C THR A 18 -9.73 -16.95 7.21
N PHE A 19 -10.14 -17.81 8.14
CA PHE A 19 -10.01 -17.54 9.56
C PHE A 19 -8.52 -17.56 9.93
N LEU A 20 -7.96 -16.37 10.14
CA LEU A 20 -6.63 -16.20 10.68
C LEU A 20 -6.70 -16.02 12.20
N PRO A 21 -5.92 -16.80 12.98
CA PRO A 21 -5.65 -16.50 14.38
C PRO A 21 -5.09 -15.09 14.55
N ASP A 22 -5.38 -14.44 15.69
CA ASP A 22 -4.94 -13.08 15.98
C ASP A 22 -3.40 -12.93 16.03
N ASP A 23 -2.70 -14.02 16.33
CA ASP A 23 -1.25 -14.11 16.43
C ASP A 23 -0.55 -14.60 15.16
N TYR A 24 -1.31 -14.85 14.08
CA TYR A 24 -0.73 -15.36 12.83
C TYR A 24 0.27 -14.36 12.22
N ARG A 25 1.43 -14.90 11.83
CA ARG A 25 2.45 -14.21 11.05
C ARG A 25 2.84 -15.08 9.85
N PRO A 26 2.97 -14.51 8.64
CA PRO A 26 3.51 -15.21 7.49
C PRO A 26 4.89 -15.77 7.81
N ALA A 27 5.08 -17.06 7.54
CA ALA A 27 6.33 -17.76 7.80
C ALA A 27 6.91 -18.35 6.50
N GLU A 28 8.22 -18.62 6.49
CA GLU A 28 8.93 -19.12 5.30
C GLU A 28 8.77 -20.64 5.11
N ASP A 29 8.20 -21.34 6.09
CA ASP A 29 7.97 -22.79 6.10
C ASP A 29 6.61 -23.20 5.50
N GLU A 30 5.80 -22.23 5.08
CA GLU A 30 4.54 -22.45 4.36
C GLU A 30 4.63 -21.99 2.89
N PRO A 31 3.76 -22.50 1.99
CA PRO A 31 3.76 -22.08 0.59
C PRO A 31 3.63 -20.56 0.45
N PHE A 32 4.51 -19.98 -0.35
CA PHE A 32 4.58 -18.53 -0.57
C PHE A 32 3.28 -18.01 -1.18
N MET A 33 2.73 -16.94 -0.60
CA MET A 33 1.48 -16.29 -1.00
C MET A 33 0.27 -17.24 -1.03
N ASN A 34 0.21 -18.17 -0.07
CA ASN A 34 -1.01 -18.94 0.18
C ASN A 34 -2.17 -18.04 0.68
N ASP A 35 -3.38 -18.59 0.76
CA ASP A 35 -4.58 -17.83 1.16
C ASP A 35 -4.46 -17.18 2.54
N ARG A 36 -3.69 -17.78 3.47
CA ARG A 36 -3.46 -17.23 4.82
C ARG A 36 -2.53 -16.04 4.78
N GLN A 37 -1.44 -16.11 4.02
CA GLN A 37 -0.50 -15.00 3.83
C GLN A 37 -1.17 -13.83 3.10
N LEU A 38 -1.93 -14.12 2.04
CA LEU A 38 -2.67 -13.11 1.29
C LEU A 38 -3.69 -12.40 2.17
N GLU A 39 -4.44 -13.15 3.00
CA GLU A 39 -5.39 -12.56 3.93
C GLU A 39 -4.70 -11.71 5.02
N TYR A 40 -3.54 -12.14 5.52
CA TYR A 40 -2.75 -11.35 6.46
C TYR A 40 -2.33 -10.01 5.85
N PHE A 41 -1.77 -10.02 4.63
CA PHE A 41 -1.37 -8.79 3.96
C PHE A 41 -2.56 -7.93 3.57
N ARG A 42 -3.71 -8.53 3.19
CA ARG A 42 -4.95 -7.80 2.94
C ARG A 42 -5.40 -7.04 4.19
N ARG A 43 -5.50 -7.71 5.34
CA ARG A 43 -5.85 -7.05 6.62
C ARG A 43 -4.87 -5.94 6.99
N LYS A 44 -3.58 -6.18 6.81
CA LYS A 44 -2.53 -5.18 7.07
C LYS A 44 -2.64 -3.95 6.17
N LEU A 45 -2.90 -4.14 4.87
CA LEU A 45 -3.12 -3.06 3.91
C LEU A 45 -4.38 -2.26 4.22
N ILE A 46 -5.48 -2.92 4.59
CA ILE A 46 -6.72 -2.26 5.00
C ILE A 46 -6.51 -1.44 6.27
N ALA A 47 -5.86 -2.01 7.28
CA ALA A 47 -5.54 -1.29 8.52
C ALA A 47 -4.69 -0.04 8.23
N LEU A 48 -3.64 -0.17 7.40
CA LEU A 48 -2.81 0.95 6.98
C LEU A 48 -3.63 2.02 6.23
N LYS A 49 -4.58 1.61 5.37
CA LYS A 49 -5.45 2.56 4.66
C LYS A 49 -6.32 3.34 5.63
N THR A 50 -6.91 2.67 6.61
CA THR A 50 -7.74 3.31 7.64
C THR A 50 -6.91 4.31 8.45
N GLU A 51 -5.72 3.93 8.90
CA GLU A 51 -4.82 4.82 9.63
C GLU A 51 -4.50 6.11 8.85
N VAL A 52 -4.15 5.98 7.56
CA VAL A 52 -3.85 7.14 6.70
C VAL A 52 -5.08 8.02 6.48
N LEU A 53 -6.27 7.44 6.36
CA LEU A 53 -7.52 8.19 6.21
C LEU A 53 -7.89 8.95 7.48
N ASP A 54 -7.69 8.35 8.64
CA ASP A 54 -7.96 8.96 9.94
C ASP A 54 -6.97 10.11 10.23
N GLU A 55 -5.69 9.92 9.93
CA GLU A 55 -4.68 11.00 9.99
C GLU A 55 -5.06 12.18 9.08
N SER A 56 -5.52 11.88 7.86
CA SER A 56 -5.95 12.90 6.91
C SER A 56 -7.18 13.68 7.39
N ARG A 57 -8.13 13.00 8.04
CA ARG A 57 -9.32 13.64 8.64
C ARG A 57 -8.94 14.54 9.82
N SER A 58 -8.11 14.07 10.74
CA SER A 58 -7.67 14.85 11.90
C SER A 58 -6.92 16.11 11.48
N THR A 59 -6.11 16.04 10.42
CA THR A 59 -5.41 17.21 9.86
C THR A 59 -6.39 18.26 9.31
N LEU A 60 -7.48 17.82 8.67
CA LEU A 60 -8.50 18.73 8.13
C LEU A 60 -9.29 19.45 9.24
N GLU A 61 -9.56 18.76 10.35
CA GLU A 61 -10.25 19.34 11.51
C GLU A 61 -9.40 20.44 12.16
N GLY A 62 -8.08 20.24 12.29
CA GLY A 62 -7.15 21.27 12.78
C GLY A 62 -7.13 22.53 11.91
N LEU A 63 -7.17 22.38 10.58
CA LEU A 63 -7.23 23.48 9.60
C LEU A 63 -8.49 24.35 9.74
N GLN A 64 -9.64 23.73 10.03
CA GLN A 64 -10.91 24.45 10.15
C GLN A 64 -10.99 25.27 11.44
N ASP A 65 -10.31 24.84 12.50
CA ASP A 65 -10.31 25.54 13.78
C ASP A 65 -9.31 26.71 13.81
N GLY A 66 -8.17 26.58 13.12
CA GLY A 66 -7.17 27.65 12.97
C GLY A 66 -7.66 28.87 12.17
N GLY A 67 -8.52 28.67 11.15
CA GLY A 67 -9.02 29.75 10.30
C GLY A 67 -10.07 30.69 10.92
N ARG A 68 -10.38 30.53 12.21
CA ARG A 68 -11.41 31.32 12.92
C ARG A 68 -10.86 32.57 13.62
N ASN A 69 -9.54 32.73 13.73
CA ASN A 69 -8.92 33.93 14.29
C ASN A 69 -8.41 34.83 13.16
N ILE A 70 -8.57 36.15 13.30
CA ILE A 70 -7.97 37.12 12.38
C ILE A 70 -6.49 37.20 12.78
N PRO A 71 -5.56 36.69 11.95
CA PRO A 71 -4.14 36.65 12.29
C PRO A 71 -3.50 38.03 12.11
N ASP A 72 -2.56 38.38 12.97
CA ASP A 72 -1.75 39.58 12.79
C ASP A 72 -0.79 39.37 11.59
N ILE A 73 -0.14 40.44 11.10
CA ILE A 73 0.74 40.37 9.91
C ILE A 73 1.88 39.35 10.09
N ALA A 74 2.38 39.18 11.32
CA ALA A 74 3.41 38.18 11.64
C ALA A 74 2.87 36.75 11.61
N ASP A 75 1.64 36.52 12.09
CA ASP A 75 1.00 35.20 12.13
C ASP A 75 0.67 34.70 10.73
N ARG A 76 0.30 35.63 9.83
CA ARG A 76 -0.06 35.31 8.44
C ARG A 76 1.07 34.60 7.67
N ALA A 77 2.32 34.98 7.92
CA ALA A 77 3.47 34.35 7.26
C ALA A 77 3.66 32.90 7.76
N SER A 78 3.52 32.67 9.07
CA SER A 78 3.61 31.34 9.67
C SER A 78 2.48 30.41 9.21
N GLU A 79 1.24 30.90 9.21
CA GLU A 79 0.07 30.13 8.75
C GLU A 79 0.19 29.69 7.28
N GLU A 80 0.73 30.54 6.41
CA GLU A 80 0.94 30.18 5.00
C GLU A 80 1.96 29.04 4.86
N THR A 81 3.04 29.08 5.65
CA THR A 81 4.04 28.00 5.65
C THR A 81 3.49 26.69 6.18
N ASP A 82 2.70 26.73 7.24
CA ASP A 82 2.06 25.55 7.85
C ASP A 82 1.06 24.92 6.86
N ARG A 83 0.21 25.75 6.24
CA ARG A 83 -0.72 25.32 5.20
C ARG A 83 -0.01 24.69 4.00
N ALA A 84 1.12 25.26 3.57
CA ALA A 84 1.91 24.69 2.48
C ALA A 84 2.51 23.33 2.84
N LEU A 85 2.96 23.15 4.09
CA LEU A 85 3.46 21.88 4.60
C LEU A 85 2.35 20.82 4.65
N GLU A 86 1.19 21.18 5.18
CA GLU A 86 0.01 20.30 5.26
C GLU A 86 -0.45 19.81 3.88
N LEU A 87 -0.51 20.71 2.89
CA LEU A 87 -0.85 20.33 1.50
C LEU A 87 0.11 19.25 0.96
N ARG A 88 1.41 19.37 1.25
CA ARG A 88 2.42 18.36 0.85
C ARG A 88 2.25 17.05 1.61
N ILE A 89 1.88 17.09 2.88
CA ILE A 89 1.59 15.89 3.67
C ILE A 89 0.38 15.16 3.07
N ARG A 90 -0.71 15.88 2.80
CA ARG A 90 -1.93 15.33 2.20
C ARG A 90 -1.67 14.71 0.82
N ASP A 91 -0.86 15.35 -0.01
CA ASP A 91 -0.49 14.79 -1.31
C ASP A 91 0.30 13.48 -1.19
N ARG A 92 1.15 13.36 -0.16
CA ARG A 92 1.86 12.10 0.14
C ARG A 92 0.89 11.02 0.63
N GLN A 93 -0.03 11.34 1.54
CA GLN A 93 -1.08 10.42 2.01
C GLN A 93 -1.94 9.92 0.85
N ARG A 94 -2.40 10.81 -0.04
CA ARG A 94 -3.18 10.42 -1.24
C ARG A 94 -2.41 9.44 -2.13
N LYS A 95 -1.12 9.72 -2.39
CA LYS A 95 -0.26 8.82 -3.17
C LYS A 95 -0.08 7.48 -2.47
N LEU A 96 0.04 7.45 -1.15
CA LEU A 96 0.13 6.21 -0.38
C LEU A 96 -1.17 5.40 -0.47
N ILE A 97 -2.34 6.02 -0.31
CA ILE A 97 -3.64 5.35 -0.49
C ILE A 97 -3.73 4.71 -1.87
N SER A 98 -3.35 5.44 -2.94
CA SER A 98 -3.34 4.88 -4.29
C SER A 98 -2.42 3.66 -4.44
N LYS A 99 -1.29 3.61 -3.72
CA LYS A 99 -0.39 2.45 -3.69
C LYS A 99 -0.99 1.27 -2.91
N ILE A 100 -1.70 1.55 -1.82
CA ILE A 100 -2.41 0.52 -1.05
C ILE A 100 -3.51 -0.10 -1.90
N ASP A 101 -4.31 0.71 -2.58
CA ASP A 101 -5.37 0.22 -3.47
C ASP A 101 -4.81 -0.61 -4.62
N ALA A 102 -3.65 -0.22 -5.18
CA ALA A 102 -2.95 -1.04 -6.17
C ALA A 102 -2.45 -2.36 -5.60
N ALA A 103 -1.91 -2.38 -4.37
CA ALA A 103 -1.49 -3.60 -3.71
C ALA A 103 -2.66 -4.55 -3.44
N LEU A 104 -3.81 -4.02 -3.00
CA LEU A 104 -5.04 -4.80 -2.81
C LEU A 104 -5.54 -5.42 -4.12
N ARG A 105 -5.54 -4.66 -5.23
CA ARG A 105 -5.87 -5.21 -6.56
C ARG A 105 -4.94 -6.35 -6.95
N ARG A 106 -3.63 -6.20 -6.73
CA ARG A 106 -2.65 -7.26 -6.99
C ARG A 106 -2.89 -8.52 -6.16
N ILE A 107 -3.44 -8.39 -4.95
CA ILE A 107 -3.86 -9.56 -4.15
C ILE A 107 -5.01 -10.28 -4.85
N ASP A 108 -6.01 -9.53 -5.33
CA ASP A 108 -7.16 -10.10 -6.03
C ASP A 108 -6.78 -10.69 -7.41
N GLU A 109 -5.75 -10.16 -8.05
CA GLU A 109 -5.21 -10.64 -9.34
C GLU A 109 -4.20 -11.79 -9.18
N GLY A 110 -3.80 -12.13 -7.95
CA GLY A 110 -2.81 -13.19 -7.69
C GLY A 110 -1.34 -12.79 -7.97
N GLU A 111 -1.07 -11.51 -8.18
CA GLU A 111 0.27 -10.97 -8.47
C GLU A 111 1.01 -10.42 -7.24
N TYR A 112 0.34 -10.35 -6.10
CA TYR A 112 0.93 -9.82 -4.87
C TYR A 112 2.09 -10.70 -4.37
N GLY A 113 3.11 -10.06 -3.79
CA GLY A 113 4.30 -10.73 -3.28
C GLY A 113 5.41 -10.94 -4.30
N TYR A 114 5.18 -10.70 -5.58
CA TYR A 114 6.20 -10.86 -6.63
C TYR A 114 6.72 -9.51 -7.16
N CYS A 115 7.97 -9.49 -7.60
CA CYS A 115 8.63 -8.31 -8.17
C CYS A 115 8.04 -7.99 -9.55
N GLN A 116 7.62 -6.75 -9.78
CA GLN A 116 7.08 -6.33 -11.09
C GLN A 116 8.12 -6.27 -12.22
N GLU A 117 9.42 -6.20 -11.88
CA GLU A 117 10.50 -6.16 -12.88
C GLU A 117 11.03 -7.55 -13.22
N THR A 118 11.23 -8.41 -12.22
CA THR A 118 11.88 -9.72 -12.39
C THR A 118 10.94 -10.91 -12.25
N GLY A 119 9.75 -10.74 -11.69
CA GLY A 119 8.84 -11.83 -11.33
C GLY A 119 9.26 -12.62 -10.08
N GLU A 120 10.41 -12.28 -9.47
CA GLU A 120 10.94 -13.01 -8.32
C GLU A 120 10.14 -12.72 -7.03
N PRO A 121 10.09 -13.66 -6.07
CA PRO A 121 9.43 -13.44 -4.80
C PRO A 121 10.09 -12.31 -4.01
N ILE A 122 9.27 -11.40 -3.49
CA ILE A 122 9.67 -10.38 -2.54
C ILE A 122 9.64 -11.01 -1.15
N SER A 123 10.72 -10.87 -0.39
CA SER A 123 10.81 -11.50 0.94
C SER A 123 9.67 -11.07 1.87
N LEU A 124 9.17 -12.03 2.66
CA LEU A 124 8.08 -11.79 3.61
C LEU A 124 8.42 -10.67 4.60
N LYS A 125 9.67 -10.63 5.08
CA LYS A 125 10.16 -9.54 5.97
C LYS A 125 10.05 -8.17 5.33
N ARG A 126 10.29 -8.06 4.02
CA ARG A 126 10.21 -6.80 3.28
C ARG A 126 8.76 -6.39 3.03
N LEU A 127 7.89 -7.33 2.66
CA LEU A 127 6.45 -7.08 2.55
C LEU A 127 5.84 -6.71 3.90
N ASP A 128 6.29 -7.35 4.99
CA ASP A 128 5.81 -7.02 6.33
C ASP A 128 6.25 -5.61 6.76
N ALA A 129 7.48 -5.20 6.44
CA ALA A 129 7.94 -3.84 6.71
C ALA A 129 7.27 -2.79 5.79
N ARG A 130 7.04 -3.13 4.51
CA ARG A 130 6.47 -2.23 3.49
C ARG A 130 5.51 -3.00 2.58
N PRO A 131 4.23 -3.15 2.96
CA PRO A 131 3.29 -4.01 2.22
C PRO A 131 2.89 -3.46 0.85
N THR A 132 3.22 -2.21 0.54
CA THR A 132 2.98 -1.60 -0.77
C THR A 132 4.18 -1.72 -1.74
N THR A 133 5.24 -2.45 -1.37
CA THR A 133 6.41 -2.60 -2.24
C THR A 133 6.08 -3.43 -3.49
N THR A 134 6.60 -3.01 -4.64
CA THR A 134 6.41 -3.71 -5.92
C THR A 134 7.69 -4.35 -6.45
N LEU A 135 8.84 -4.03 -5.86
CA LEU A 135 10.16 -4.51 -6.29
C LEU A 135 10.84 -5.33 -5.21
N SER A 136 11.60 -6.34 -5.65
CA SER A 136 12.58 -7.05 -4.83
C SER A 136 13.71 -6.10 -4.40
N LEU A 137 14.51 -6.51 -3.41
CA LEU A 137 15.63 -5.70 -2.93
C LEU A 137 16.65 -5.47 -4.05
N GLU A 138 17.01 -6.52 -4.78
CA GLU A 138 17.97 -6.44 -5.88
C GLU A 138 17.47 -5.55 -7.02
N ALA A 139 16.20 -5.67 -7.40
CA ALA A 139 15.61 -4.80 -8.41
C ALA A 139 15.61 -3.33 -7.97
N GLN A 140 15.30 -3.07 -6.69
CA GLN A 140 15.40 -1.72 -6.14
C GLN A 140 16.83 -1.18 -6.19
N GLU A 141 17.83 -1.97 -5.78
CA GLU A 141 19.24 -1.55 -5.81
C GLU A 141 19.73 -1.24 -7.24
N ARG A 142 19.28 -2.02 -8.23
CA ARG A 142 19.58 -1.75 -9.65
C ARG A 142 18.93 -0.46 -10.13
N HIS A 143 17.67 -0.20 -9.75
CA HIS A 143 16.98 1.03 -10.08
C HIS A 143 17.70 2.25 -9.50
N GLU A 144 18.04 2.21 -8.21
CA GLU A 144 18.74 3.29 -7.52
C GLU A 144 20.13 3.56 -8.12
N ARG A 145 20.85 2.51 -8.56
CA ARG A 145 22.14 2.66 -9.25
C ARG A 145 21.99 3.37 -10.59
N ARG A 146 20.97 3.03 -11.39
CA ARG A 146 20.71 3.68 -12.68
C ARG A 146 20.31 5.14 -12.51
N GLU A 147 19.48 5.46 -11.52
CA GLU A 147 19.09 6.84 -11.23
C GLU A 147 20.27 7.72 -10.81
N ARG A 148 21.23 7.18 -10.04
CA ARG A 148 22.44 7.93 -9.67
C ARG A 148 23.28 8.30 -10.88
N VAL A 149 23.53 7.34 -11.79
CA VAL A 149 24.33 7.59 -13.00
C VAL A 149 23.69 8.67 -13.87
N HIS A 150 22.37 8.71 -13.99
CA HIS A 150 21.67 9.73 -14.80
C HIS A 150 21.54 11.12 -14.15
N ARG A 151 21.84 11.26 -12.86
CA ARG A 151 21.75 12.56 -12.18
C ARG A 151 23.06 13.35 -12.23
N ASP A 152 24.16 12.65 -12.51
CA ASP A 152 25.52 13.19 -12.57
C ASP A 152 26.00 13.53 -14.00
N ASP A 153 25.15 13.33 -15.01
CA ASP A 153 25.29 13.79 -16.42
C ASP A 153 24.41 15.04 -16.67
#